data_AF-A0A392UQ17-F1
#
_entry.id   AF-A0A392UQ17-F1
#
_cell.length_a   1.000
_cell.length_b   1.000
_cell.length_c   1.000
_cell.angle_alpha   90.00
_cell.angle_beta   90.00
_cell.angle_gamma   90.00
#
_symmetry.space_group_name_H-M   'P 1'
#
loop_
_entity.id
_entity.type
_entity.pdbx_description
1 polymer ?
#
loop_
_entity_poly.entity_id
_entity_poly.type
_entity_poly.pdbx_seq_one_letter_code
_entity_poly.pdbx_strand_id
1 'polypeptide(L)' 'MQAEFDALHHNNTWDLISRSSDQNLVGCKWVFQIKRNPDGSIDRYKAR' A
#
# COMPACT_ATOMS: atom_id res chain seq x y z
N MET A 1 -2.71 14.10 -11.20
CA MET A 1 -3.35 12.77 -11.27
C MET A 1 -2.84 11.94 -12.43
N GLN A 2 -3.03 12.31 -13.70
CA GLN A 2 -2.57 11.49 -14.84
C GLN A 2 -1.04 11.28 -14.85
N ALA A 3 -0.27 12.36 -14.66
CA ALA A 3 1.19 12.30 -14.66
C ALA A 3 1.80 11.37 -13.57
N GLU A 4 1.16 11.28 -12.40
CA GLU A 4 1.61 10.37 -11.33
C GLU A 4 1.32 8.92 -11.69
N PHE A 5 0.14 8.66 -12.25
CA PHE A 5 -0.24 7.33 -12.73
C PHE A 5 0.69 6.84 -13.85
N ASP A 6 1.01 7.72 -14.81
CA ASP A 6 1.92 7.41 -15.91
C ASP A 6 3.34 7.14 -15.40
N ALA A 7 3.80 7.84 -14.37
CA ALA A 7 5.10 7.59 -13.73
C ALA A 7 5.15 6.21 -13.03
N LEU A 8 4.05 5.78 -12.38
CA LEU A 8 3.96 4.44 -11.76
C LEU A 8 4.06 3.33 -12.81
N HIS A 9 3.39 3.52 -13.95
CA HIS A 9 3.47 2.60 -15.08
C HIS A 9 4.87 2.56 -15.70
N HIS A 10 5.51 3.72 -15.88
CA HIS A 10 6.86 3.80 -16.45
C HIS A 10 7.90 3.10 -15.59
N ASN A 11 7.79 3.22 -14.26
CA ASN A 11 8.73 2.60 -13.33
C ASN A 11 8.56 1.08 -13.21
N ASN A 12 7.50 0.50 -13.80
CA ASN A 12 7.18 -0.93 -13.76
C ASN A 12 7.31 -1.56 -12.36
N THR A 13 6.99 -0.76 -11.33
CA THR A 13 7.10 -1.14 -9.91
C THR A 13 5.74 -1.50 -9.32
N TRP A 14 4.66 -1.30 -10.07
CA TRP A 14 3.28 -1.44 -9.60
C TRP A 14 2.45 -2.19 -10.65
N ASP A 15 1.81 -3.27 -10.22
CA ASP A 15 0.83 -4.00 -11.02
C ASP A 15 -0.58 -3.65 -10.56
N LEU A 16 -1.44 -3.30 -11.52
CA LEU A 16 -2.86 -3.08 -11.24
C LEU A 16 -3.56 -4.43 -11.18
N ILE A 17 -3.88 -4.89 -9.97
CA ILE A 17 -4.60 -6.14 -9.76
C ILE A 17 -6.10 -5.89 -9.52
N SER A 18 -6.94 -6.78 -10.05
CA SER A 18 -8.36 -6.80 -9.71
C SER A 18 -8.53 -7.13 -8.23
N ARG A 19 -9.39 -6.39 -7.56
CA ARG A 19 -9.66 -6.57 -6.14
C ARG A 19 -10.37 -7.91 -5.89
N SER A 20 -9.97 -8.64 -4.85
CA SER A 20 -10.73 -9.83 -4.44
C SER A 20 -12.00 -9.42 -3.70
N SER A 21 -13.08 -10.19 -3.88
CA SER A 21 -14.38 -9.94 -3.25
C SER A 21 -14.30 -9.88 -1.73
N ASP A 22 -13.37 -10.62 -1.15
CA ASP A 22 -13.28 -10.85 0.30
C ASP A 22 -12.45 -9.78 1.02
N GLN A 23 -11.91 -8.81 0.27
CA GLN A 23 -11.17 -7.71 0.87
C GLN A 23 -12.12 -6.63 1.41
N ASN A 24 -11.80 -6.09 2.58
CA ASN A 24 -12.51 -4.96 3.17
C ASN A 24 -12.12 -3.65 2.47
N LEU A 25 -13.11 -2.83 2.10
CA LEU A 25 -12.87 -1.51 1.52
C LEU A 25 -12.51 -0.57 2.66
N VAL A 26 -11.29 -0.04 2.64
CA VAL A 26 -10.91 1.04 3.54
C VAL A 26 -11.29 2.35 2.85
N GLY A 27 -12.31 3.02 3.37
CA GLY A 27 -12.67 4.39 2.95
C GLY A 27 -11.74 5.44 3.57
N CYS A 28 -12.28 6.61 3.94
CA CYS A 28 -11.53 7.66 4.63
C CYS A 28 -11.30 7.30 6.12
N LYS A 29 -10.38 6.37 6.38
CA LYS A 29 -10.04 5.93 7.73
C LYS A 29 -8.53 5.90 7.89
N TRP A 30 -8.05 6.39 9.02
CA TRP A 30 -6.66 6.21 9.42
C TRP A 30 -6.39 4.74 9.72
N VAL A 31 -5.47 4.14 8.97
CA VAL A 31 -5.02 2.77 9.19
C VAL A 31 -3.59 2.79 9.69
N PHE A 32 -3.39 2.26 10.89
CA PHE A 32 -2.07 2.02 11.44
C PHE A 32 -1.55 0.69 10.91
N GLN A 33 -0.36 0.71 10.34
CA GLN A 33 0.37 -0.49 9.96
C GLN A 33 1.67 -0.54 10.76
N ILE A 34 2.03 -1.73 11.25
CA ILE A 34 3.30 -1.95 11.93
C ILE A 34 4.29 -2.40 10.86
N LYS A 35 5.37 -1.65 10.68
CA LYS A 35 6.52 -2.10 9.89
C LYS A 35 7.40 -2.96 10.80
N ARG A 36 7.70 -4.18 10.35
CA ARG A 36 8.54 -5.14 11.06
C ARG A 36 9.89 -5.30 10.36
N ASN A 37 10.92 -5.52 11.14
CA ASN A 37 12.26 -5.90 10.67
C ASN A 37 12.27 -7.37 10.19
N PRO A 38 13.32 -7.82 9.47
CA PRO A 38 13.46 -9.21 9.04
C PRO A 38 13.48 -10.22 10.20
N ASP A 39 13.95 -9.80 11.38
CA ASP A 39 13.93 -10.57 12.63
C ASP A 39 12.55 -10.62 13.32
N GLY A 40 11.56 -9.92 12.76
CA GLY A 40 10.20 -9.83 13.28
C GLY A 40 9.98 -8.74 14.33
N SER A 41 11.03 -8.03 14.77
CA SER A 41 10.91 -6.92 15.70
C SER A 41 10.19 -5.72 15.08
N ILE A 42 9.62 -4.85 15.90
CA ILE A 42 8.92 -3.65 15.42
C ILE A 42 9.96 -2.60 15.02
N ASP A 43 10.00 -2.26 13.74
CA ASP A 43 10.83 -1.19 13.19
C ASP A 43 10.15 0.17 13.44
N ARG A 44 8.89 0.31 12.99
CA ARG A 44 8.16 1.57 13.11
C ARG A 44 6.65 1.39 13.05
N TYR A 45 5.93 2.22 13.81
CA TYR A 45 4.51 2.44 13.59
C TYR A 45 4.32 3.46 12.45
N LYS A 46 3.64 3.05 11.38
CA LYS A 46 3.32 3.93 10.24
C LYS A 46 1.81 4.15 10.17
N ALA A 47 1.40 5.41 10.07
CA ALA A 47 0.09 5.74 9.55
C ALA A 47 0.18 5.75 8.02
N ARG A 48 -0.86 5.23 7.35
CA ARG A 48 -1.07 5.45 5.91
C ARG A 48 -1.87 6.72 5.68
#